data_AF-A0A5E7QA70-F1
#
_entry.id   AF-A0A5E7QA70-F1
#
_cell.length_a   1.000
_cell.length_b   1.000
_cell.length_c   1.000
_cell.angle_alpha   90.00
_cell.angle_beta   90.00
_cell.angle_gamma   90.00
#
_symmetry.space_group_name_H-M   'P 1'
#
loop_
_entity.id
_entity.type
_entity.pdbx_description
1 polymer ?
#
loop_
_entity_poly.entity_id
_entity_poly.type
_entity_poly.pdbx_seq_one_letter_code
_entity_poly.pdbx_strand_id
1 'polypeptide(L)'
;MMASMTPIDEIEDILRLHCMYPLQWSGHRLTATLRLQAPQCVILDRLNESDTVEVEVRQNGRLITLGTAAEQCVEIAIVPPRGSQHCLAKDEDDLLCVFNLHCLPEHFALLDSGYKTWCDEPTDKSPAVIRASYFIKQLERNAILEVTGSRFTLMTYDQKIYLTYGVSALTVRRTAGIVANGLQKLEDMLSDTLHGTEKKRLIRNALISSLKSCEESNRLAHLLSHCDEMLENAQNNYELFISNFSFNNDLDKLNEQKREFSVKLNGLLIGIQGKLLAIPVSTILATTQLKDATDDSHLTINCTVMMSSLFFLTIIVWLIKSQMIAIKAIRQEIVQKEKRFRQELPKLFAEVATIFDSLKADCNLNLKMAWSLTVLSFVLTAITSYVFVVKTPEIALLLTPPLEWASGLLTSLQMVGAKLLSSFWPR
;
A
#
# COMPACT_ATOMS: atom_id res chain seq x y z
N MET A 1 48.37 43.40 16.23
CA MET A 1 47.66 42.21 15.72
C MET A 1 46.23 42.65 15.43
N MET A 2 45.97 43.11 14.21
CA MET A 2 44.58 43.28 13.76
C MET A 2 44.00 41.88 13.60
N ALA A 3 42.77 41.68 14.08
CA ALA A 3 42.09 40.40 13.98
C ALA A 3 41.98 40.01 12.50
N SER A 4 42.34 38.77 12.16
CA SER A 4 42.15 38.23 10.81
C SER A 4 40.67 38.37 10.43
N MET A 5 40.39 38.98 9.28
CA MET A 5 39.03 39.12 8.78
C MET A 5 38.35 37.75 8.69
N THR A 6 37.07 37.68 9.05
CA THR A 6 36.31 36.47 8.81
C THR A 6 35.95 36.37 7.32
N PRO A 7 35.76 35.16 6.78
CA PRO A 7 35.33 34.95 5.39
C PRO A 7 34.07 35.74 4.98
N ILE A 8 33.16 35.98 5.93
CA ILE A 8 31.94 36.75 5.70
C ILE A 8 32.24 38.26 5.63
N ASP A 9 33.18 38.75 6.45
CA ASP A 9 33.55 40.17 6.46
C ASP A 9 34.15 40.62 5.13
N GLU A 10 34.88 39.73 4.44
CA GLU A 10 35.44 39.99 3.11
C GLU A 10 34.34 40.24 2.08
N ILE A 11 33.33 39.38 2.04
CA ILE A 11 32.20 39.56 1.12
C ILE A 11 31.42 40.82 1.50
N GLU A 12 31.18 41.04 2.79
CA GLU A 12 30.43 42.21 3.24
C GLU A 12 31.14 43.53 2.92
N ASP A 13 32.47 43.55 3.01
CA ASP A 13 33.29 44.68 2.61
C ASP A 13 33.23 44.96 1.11
N ILE A 14 33.29 43.91 0.27
CA ILE A 14 33.12 44.07 -1.19
C ILE A 14 31.71 44.59 -1.51
N LEU A 15 30.67 44.09 -0.82
CA LEU A 15 29.30 44.56 -0.98
C LEU A 15 29.12 46.01 -0.50
N ARG A 16 29.74 46.39 0.63
CA ARG A 16 29.78 47.79 1.10
C ARG A 16 30.44 48.70 0.09
N LEU A 17 31.57 48.27 -0.49
CA LEU A 17 32.26 49.01 -1.53
C LEU A 17 31.37 49.18 -2.77
N HIS A 18 30.66 48.12 -3.18
CA HIS A 18 29.69 48.16 -4.27
C HIS A 18 28.50 49.10 -3.99
N CYS A 19 27.99 49.14 -2.76
CA CYS A 19 26.94 50.08 -2.35
C CYS A 19 27.41 51.54 -2.38
N MET A 20 28.67 51.79 -2.01
CA MET A 20 29.26 53.13 -2.08
C MET A 20 29.55 53.57 -3.51
N TYR A 21 29.99 52.63 -4.36
CA TYR A 21 30.27 52.87 -5.77
C TYR A 21 29.99 51.60 -6.59
N PRO A 22 29.12 51.65 -7.62
CA PRO A 22 28.71 50.46 -8.35
C PRO A 22 29.89 49.84 -9.09
N LEU A 23 30.36 48.70 -8.58
CA LEU A 23 31.37 47.87 -9.23
C LEU A 23 30.73 47.11 -10.40
N GLN A 24 31.36 47.14 -11.58
CA GLN A 24 30.91 46.38 -12.75
C GLN A 24 31.59 45.03 -12.82
N TRP A 25 30.81 43.98 -13.07
CA TRP A 25 31.35 42.64 -13.29
C TRP A 25 31.94 42.52 -14.70
N SER A 26 33.23 42.25 -14.80
CA SER A 26 33.96 42.07 -16.06
C SER A 26 34.76 40.77 -16.03
N GLY A 27 34.26 39.75 -16.73
CA GLY A 27 34.83 38.40 -16.68
C GLY A 27 34.75 37.80 -15.27
N HIS A 28 35.90 37.58 -14.64
CA HIS A 28 36.01 37.03 -13.28
C HIS A 28 36.34 38.11 -12.22
N ARG A 29 36.29 39.39 -12.59
CA ARG A 29 36.73 40.51 -11.74
C ARG A 29 35.63 41.56 -11.60
N LEU A 30 35.61 42.23 -10.45
CA LEU A 30 34.83 43.43 -10.18
C LEU A 30 35.69 44.65 -10.49
N THR A 31 35.28 45.45 -11.46
CA THR A 31 36.05 46.61 -11.93
C THR A 31 35.28 47.91 -11.73
N ALA A 32 35.97 48.97 -11.33
CA ALA A 32 35.42 50.31 -11.26
C ALA A 32 36.50 51.37 -11.45
N THR A 33 36.10 52.53 -11.97
CA THR A 33 36.97 53.72 -12.05
C THR A 33 36.43 54.77 -11.11
N LEU A 34 37.13 55.04 -10.01
CA LEU A 34 36.64 55.95 -8.98
C LEU A 34 37.76 56.80 -8.38
N ARG A 35 37.37 57.91 -7.78
CA ARG A 35 38.28 58.76 -7.00
C ARG A 35 38.30 58.26 -5.56
N LEU A 36 39.43 57.73 -5.12
CA LEU A 36 39.55 57.10 -3.80
C LEU A 36 39.40 58.13 -2.67
N GLN A 37 38.38 57.92 -1.84
CA GLN A 37 38.15 58.65 -0.59
C GLN A 37 38.56 57.79 0.61
N ALA A 38 38.83 58.42 1.76
CA ALA A 38 39.25 57.77 3.01
C ALA A 38 38.48 56.47 3.37
N PRO A 39 37.13 56.40 3.33
CA PRO A 39 36.42 55.17 3.68
C PRO A 39 36.63 54.02 2.69
N GLN A 40 36.87 54.31 1.40
CA GLN A 40 37.13 53.29 0.38
C GLN A 40 38.54 52.72 0.52
N CYS A 41 39.53 53.56 0.85
CA CYS A 41 40.90 53.10 1.12
C CYS A 41 40.95 52.13 2.29
N VAL A 42 40.23 52.39 3.39
CA VAL A 42 40.19 51.49 4.55
C VAL A 42 39.64 50.10 4.20
N ILE A 43 38.61 50.05 3.35
CA ILE A 43 38.04 48.78 2.89
C ILE A 43 39.03 48.04 1.97
N LEU A 44 39.64 48.75 1.02
CA LEU A 44 40.58 48.15 0.08
C LEU A 44 41.88 47.69 0.74
N ASP A 45 42.39 48.42 1.74
CA ASP A 45 43.56 48.01 2.52
C ASP A 45 43.27 46.70 3.27
N ARG A 46 42.09 46.60 3.88
CA ARG A 46 41.61 45.38 4.54
C ARG A 46 41.47 44.20 3.57
N LEU A 47 40.91 44.43 2.38
CA LEU A 47 40.78 43.40 1.35
C LEU A 47 42.14 42.98 0.76
N ASN A 48 43.08 43.90 0.64
CA ASN A 48 44.43 43.61 0.14
C ASN A 48 45.30 42.82 1.13
N GLU A 49 44.93 42.81 2.41
CA GLU A 49 45.52 41.94 3.44
C GLU A 49 44.91 40.52 3.47
N SER A 50 43.84 40.26 2.71
CA SER A 50 43.21 38.93 2.62
C SER A 50 43.98 38.01 1.67
N ASP A 51 44.08 36.74 2.03
CA ASP A 51 44.66 35.69 1.19
C ASP A 51 43.72 35.21 0.08
N THR A 52 42.42 35.55 0.13
CA THR A 52 41.41 35.01 -0.79
C THR A 52 40.87 36.03 -1.79
N VAL A 53 41.26 37.30 -1.65
CA VAL A 53 40.83 38.41 -2.48
C VAL A 53 42.06 39.10 -3.06
N GLU A 54 42.12 39.20 -4.39
CA GLU A 54 43.19 39.96 -5.06
C GLU A 54 42.67 41.36 -5.43
N VAL A 55 43.36 42.40 -4.97
CA VAL A 55 43.05 43.80 -5.28
C VAL A 55 44.14 44.38 -6.16
N GLU A 56 43.78 44.75 -7.39
CA GLU A 56 44.65 45.50 -8.30
C GLU A 56 44.18 46.95 -8.39
N VAL A 57 45.09 47.90 -8.16
CA VAL A 57 44.84 49.34 -8.37
C VAL A 57 45.73 49.84 -9.49
N ARG A 58 45.14 50.44 -10.52
CA ARG A 58 45.83 50.97 -11.69
C ARG A 58 45.54 52.45 -11.89
N GLN A 59 46.54 53.18 -12.37
CA GLN A 59 46.40 54.56 -12.80
C GLN A 59 47.03 54.71 -14.19
N ASN A 60 46.28 55.23 -15.16
CA ASN A 60 46.73 55.38 -16.56
C ASN A 60 47.36 54.08 -17.11
N GLY A 61 46.78 52.92 -16.76
CA GLY A 61 47.26 51.60 -17.17
C GLY A 61 48.46 51.03 -16.40
N ARG A 62 49.00 51.72 -15.38
CA ARG A 62 50.11 51.23 -14.54
C ARG A 62 49.62 50.80 -13.16
N LEU A 63 50.10 49.67 -12.65
CA LEU A 63 49.82 49.19 -11.30
C LEU A 63 50.47 50.13 -10.27
N ILE A 64 49.70 50.57 -9.28
CA ILE A 64 50.16 51.43 -8.19
C ILE A 64 49.79 50.82 -6.84
N THR A 65 50.52 51.19 -5.78
CA THR A 65 50.20 50.75 -4.41
C THR A 65 49.08 51.60 -3.83
N LEU A 66 48.22 51.00 -3.01
CA LEU A 66 47.07 51.66 -2.36
C LEU A 66 47.46 52.96 -1.64
N GLY A 67 48.62 52.98 -0.97
CA GLY A 67 49.12 54.18 -0.28
C GLY A 67 49.43 55.38 -1.18
N THR A 68 49.71 55.16 -2.47
CA THR A 68 49.96 56.24 -3.45
C THR A 68 48.70 56.69 -4.20
N ALA A 69 47.59 55.95 -4.03
CA ALA A 69 46.36 56.11 -4.77
C ALA A 69 45.36 57.10 -4.12
N ALA A 70 45.67 57.62 -2.92
CA ALA A 70 44.78 58.48 -2.15
C ALA A 70 44.42 59.78 -2.91
N GLU A 71 43.12 60.11 -2.95
CA GLU A 71 42.52 61.29 -3.60
C GLU A 71 42.67 61.39 -5.13
N GLN A 72 43.20 60.35 -5.78
CA GLN A 72 43.40 60.30 -7.23
C GLN A 72 42.32 59.43 -7.91
N CYS A 73 42.06 59.69 -9.19
CA CYS A 73 41.23 58.81 -10.02
C CYS A 73 42.03 57.56 -10.38
N VAL A 74 41.51 56.40 -10.01
CA VAL A 74 42.14 55.10 -10.24
C VAL A 74 41.14 54.07 -10.76
N GLU A 75 41.65 53.10 -11.48
CA GLU A 75 40.94 51.89 -11.90
C GLU A 75 41.23 50.80 -10.87
N ILE A 76 40.19 50.24 -10.28
CA ILE A 76 40.28 49.16 -9.30
C ILE A 76 39.73 47.90 -9.95
N ALA A 77 40.44 46.78 -9.78
CA ALA A 77 39.98 45.46 -10.14
C ALA A 77 40.11 44.52 -8.93
N ILE A 78 39.00 43.92 -8.52
CA ILE A 78 38.93 43.00 -7.37
C ILE A 78 38.57 41.61 -7.90
N VAL A 79 39.36 40.60 -7.57
CA VAL A 79 38.99 39.19 -7.78
C VAL A 79 38.18 38.76 -6.56
N PRO A 80 36.86 38.49 -6.69
CA PRO A 80 36.04 38.10 -5.57
C PRO A 80 36.43 36.70 -5.05
N PRO A 81 36.19 36.41 -3.76
CA PRO A 81 36.46 35.09 -3.21
C PRO A 81 35.54 34.05 -3.86
N ARG A 82 36.11 32.93 -4.30
CA ARG A 82 35.40 31.81 -4.96
C ARG A 82 35.76 30.46 -4.33
N GLY A 83 35.83 30.42 -3.00
CA GLY A 83 36.16 29.24 -2.22
C GLY A 83 34.93 28.41 -1.82
N SER A 84 35.15 27.19 -1.33
CA SER A 84 34.08 26.33 -0.82
C SER A 84 33.48 26.80 0.52
N GLN A 85 34.25 27.55 1.32
CA GLN A 85 33.75 28.14 2.57
C GLN A 85 32.95 29.42 2.31
N HIS A 86 33.46 30.28 1.43
CA HIS A 86 32.81 31.52 1.08
C HIS A 86 32.96 31.87 -0.40
N CYS A 87 31.87 32.34 -1.01
CA CYS A 87 31.86 32.74 -2.41
C CYS A 87 31.01 33.99 -2.66
N LEU A 88 31.55 34.94 -3.44
CA LEU A 88 30.77 36.00 -4.04
C LEU A 88 30.62 35.72 -5.54
N ALA A 89 29.38 35.51 -5.98
CA ALA A 89 29.03 35.32 -7.38
C ALA A 89 28.14 36.48 -7.87
N LYS A 90 28.15 36.71 -9.18
CA LYS A 90 27.28 37.72 -9.78
C LYS A 90 25.81 37.33 -9.65
N ASP A 91 25.49 36.14 -10.16
CA ASP A 91 24.15 35.57 -10.25
C ASP A 91 24.21 34.03 -10.09
N GLU A 92 23.06 33.37 -10.21
CA GLU A 92 22.96 31.91 -10.14
C GLU A 92 23.75 31.19 -11.26
N ASP A 93 23.89 31.81 -12.44
CA ASP A 93 24.63 31.24 -13.58
C ASP A 93 26.14 31.26 -13.30
N ASP A 94 26.68 32.35 -12.76
CA ASP A 94 28.08 32.48 -12.34
C ASP A 94 28.42 31.54 -11.17
N LEU A 95 27.48 31.35 -10.24
CA LEU A 95 27.63 30.39 -9.14
C LEU A 95 27.75 28.95 -9.66
N LEU A 96 26.87 28.55 -10.58
CA LEU A 96 26.84 27.19 -11.15
C LEU A 96 27.97 26.92 -12.17
N CYS A 97 28.67 27.96 -12.63
CA CYS A 97 29.89 27.80 -13.42
C CYS A 97 31.08 27.30 -12.58
N VAL A 98 31.08 27.57 -11.27
CA VAL A 98 32.15 27.18 -10.34
C VAL A 98 31.73 25.98 -9.48
N PHE A 99 30.47 25.94 -9.07
CA PHE A 99 29.94 24.94 -8.14
C PHE A 99 28.84 24.09 -8.78
N ASN A 100 28.63 22.91 -8.21
CA ASN A 100 27.55 22.02 -8.60
C ASN A 100 26.44 22.05 -7.54
N LEU A 101 25.20 21.70 -7.92
CA LEU A 101 24.06 21.65 -6.98
C LEU A 101 24.30 20.77 -5.74
N HIS A 102 25.13 19.72 -5.84
CA HIS A 102 25.44 18.87 -4.70
C HIS A 102 26.38 19.52 -3.68
N CYS A 103 27.30 20.38 -4.15
CA CYS A 103 28.36 20.97 -3.34
C CYS A 103 28.40 22.49 -3.57
N LEU A 104 27.35 23.17 -3.09
CA LEU A 104 27.34 24.62 -2.98
C LEU A 104 28.23 25.06 -1.80
N PRO A 105 28.84 26.26 -1.87
CA PRO A 105 29.64 26.82 -0.78
C PRO A 105 28.83 27.02 0.50
N GLU A 106 29.48 26.96 1.66
CA GLU A 106 28.84 27.10 2.98
C GLU A 106 28.22 28.49 3.15
N HIS A 107 28.96 29.51 2.75
CA HIS A 107 28.52 30.90 2.76
C HIS A 107 28.62 31.49 1.35
N PHE A 108 27.55 32.06 0.81
CA PHE A 108 27.67 32.80 -0.44
C PHE A 108 26.71 33.98 -0.53
N ALA A 109 27.10 34.92 -1.38
CA ALA A 109 26.24 36.03 -1.77
C ALA A 109 26.12 36.13 -3.28
N LEU A 110 24.95 36.56 -3.74
CA LEU A 110 24.66 36.88 -5.14
C LEU A 110 24.54 38.39 -5.26
N LEU A 111 25.42 39.00 -6.04
CA LEU A 111 25.49 40.45 -6.18
C LEU A 111 24.21 41.04 -6.77
N ASP A 112 23.71 40.47 -7.88
CA ASP A 112 22.60 41.03 -8.65
C ASP A 112 21.26 40.94 -7.90
N SER A 113 21.05 39.87 -7.13
CA SER A 113 19.83 39.69 -6.34
C SER A 113 19.94 40.25 -4.92
N GLY A 114 21.16 40.57 -4.47
CA GLY A 114 21.45 40.96 -3.08
C GLY A 114 21.30 39.83 -2.06
N TYR A 115 21.15 38.58 -2.52
CA TYR A 115 20.92 37.43 -1.65
C TYR A 115 22.18 37.08 -0.86
N LYS A 116 22.01 36.72 0.41
CA LYS A 116 23.10 36.28 1.30
C LYS A 116 22.64 35.07 2.11
N THR A 117 23.47 34.01 2.18
CA THR A 117 23.13 32.81 2.96
C THR A 117 23.11 33.05 4.47
N TRP A 118 23.81 34.07 4.97
CA TRP A 118 23.86 34.43 6.40
C TRP A 118 22.86 35.53 6.80
N CYS A 119 21.93 35.90 5.91
CA CYS A 119 20.80 36.73 6.27
C CYS A 119 19.55 35.85 6.44
N ASP A 120 18.79 36.10 7.51
CA ASP A 120 17.50 35.45 7.76
C ASP A 120 16.44 35.97 6.79
N GLU A 121 16.52 35.53 5.53
CA GLU A 121 15.47 35.74 4.55
C GLU A 121 14.42 34.62 4.64
N PRO A 122 13.12 34.95 4.51
CA PRO A 122 12.07 33.93 4.49
C PRO A 122 12.26 32.97 3.32
N THR A 123 12.00 31.67 3.56
CA THR A 123 12.24 30.54 2.64
C THR A 123 11.66 30.75 1.23
N ASP A 124 10.59 31.54 1.10
CA ASP A 124 9.91 31.85 -0.16
C ASP A 124 10.77 32.70 -1.12
N LYS A 125 11.67 33.53 -0.58
CA LYS A 125 12.62 34.35 -1.35
C LYS A 125 13.94 33.65 -1.67
N SER A 126 14.11 32.39 -1.22
CA SER A 126 15.33 31.64 -1.48
C SER A 126 15.57 31.44 -2.98
N PRO A 127 16.80 31.65 -3.48
CA PRO A 127 17.18 31.36 -4.86
C PRO A 127 16.83 29.93 -5.27
N ALA A 128 16.48 29.74 -6.55
CA ALA A 128 16.06 28.44 -7.07
C ALA A 128 17.16 27.37 -6.90
N VAL A 129 18.42 27.80 -7.00
CA VAL A 129 19.63 26.97 -6.79
C VAL A 129 19.66 26.31 -5.42
N ILE A 130 19.20 27.01 -4.36
CA ILE A 130 19.19 26.45 -3.00
C ILE A 130 18.16 25.34 -2.88
N ARG A 131 16.96 25.55 -3.43
CA ARG A 131 15.89 24.54 -3.42
C ARG A 131 16.30 23.29 -4.19
N ALA A 132 16.89 23.49 -5.37
CA ALA A 132 17.41 22.39 -6.19
C ALA A 132 18.55 21.63 -5.48
N SER A 133 19.50 22.35 -4.86
CA SER A 133 20.55 21.76 -4.03
C SER A 133 19.97 20.95 -2.87
N TYR A 134 19.00 21.50 -2.14
CA TYR A 134 18.36 20.80 -1.03
C TYR A 134 17.64 19.53 -1.48
N PHE A 135 16.92 19.57 -2.60
CA PHE A 135 16.29 18.39 -3.20
C PHE A 135 17.31 17.28 -3.51
N ILE A 136 18.43 17.62 -4.15
CA ILE A 136 19.51 16.66 -4.44
C ILE A 136 20.10 16.09 -3.15
N LYS A 137 20.38 16.94 -2.15
CA LYS A 137 20.88 16.50 -0.84
C LYS A 137 19.88 15.59 -0.12
N GLN A 138 18.57 15.79 -0.29
CA GLN A 138 17.57 14.90 0.30
C GLN A 138 17.53 13.52 -0.38
N LEU A 139 17.68 13.46 -1.70
CA LEU A 139 17.82 12.20 -2.41
C LEU A 139 19.08 11.44 -1.96
N GLU A 140 20.18 12.16 -1.75
CA GLU A 140 21.45 11.60 -1.26
C GLU A 140 21.34 11.10 0.18
N ARG A 141 20.84 11.93 1.10
CA ARG A 141 20.66 11.58 2.52
C ARG A 141 19.81 10.33 2.71
N ASN A 142 18.84 10.12 1.82
CA ASN A 142 17.96 8.95 1.85
C ASN A 142 18.54 7.72 1.11
N ALA A 143 19.77 7.80 0.59
CA ALA A 143 20.43 6.80 -0.24
C ALA A 143 19.62 6.42 -1.49
N ILE A 144 18.84 7.36 -2.02
CA ILE A 144 18.13 7.21 -3.30
C ILE A 144 19.11 7.48 -4.44
N LEU A 145 19.94 8.51 -4.26
CA LEU A 145 21.03 8.92 -5.13
C LEU A 145 22.36 8.69 -4.38
N GLU A 146 23.38 8.20 -5.06
CA GLU A 146 24.72 8.01 -4.49
C GLU A 146 25.74 8.87 -5.24
N VAL A 147 26.77 9.34 -4.54
CA VAL A 147 27.84 10.14 -5.14
C VAL A 147 29.00 9.20 -5.48
N THR A 148 29.43 9.20 -6.75
CA THR A 148 30.55 8.37 -7.22
C THR A 148 31.53 9.22 -8.01
N GLY A 149 32.50 9.81 -7.32
CA GLY A 149 33.48 10.71 -7.92
C GLY A 149 32.83 11.97 -8.48
N SER A 150 32.86 12.13 -9.81
CA SER A 150 32.32 13.30 -10.52
C SER A 150 30.89 13.11 -11.06
N ARG A 151 30.17 12.08 -10.61
CA ARG A 151 28.82 11.74 -11.08
C ARG A 151 27.93 11.28 -9.95
N PHE A 152 26.63 11.47 -10.12
CA PHE A 152 25.65 10.74 -9.33
C PHE A 152 25.42 9.36 -9.94
N THR A 153 25.17 8.40 -9.06
CA THR A 153 24.78 7.03 -9.40
C THR A 153 23.38 6.79 -8.87
N LEU A 154 22.50 6.26 -9.72
CA LEU A 154 21.20 5.75 -9.33
C LEU A 154 21.15 4.27 -9.65
N MET A 155 20.89 3.44 -8.64
CA MET A 155 20.98 1.99 -8.74
C MET A 155 19.72 1.31 -8.18
N THR A 156 19.21 0.36 -8.95
CA THR A 156 18.20 -0.62 -8.53
C THR A 156 18.85 -2.01 -8.57
N TYR A 157 18.07 -3.06 -8.28
CA TYR A 157 18.60 -4.42 -8.31
C TYR A 157 19.07 -4.84 -9.72
N ASP A 158 18.42 -4.32 -10.76
CA ASP A 158 18.59 -4.72 -12.15
C ASP A 158 19.26 -3.66 -13.03
N GLN A 159 19.29 -2.39 -12.59
CA GLN A 159 19.73 -1.26 -13.41
C GLN A 159 20.63 -0.31 -12.64
N LYS A 160 21.59 0.28 -13.37
CA LYS A 160 22.48 1.32 -12.86
C LYS A 160 22.62 2.41 -13.91
N ILE A 161 22.31 3.65 -13.54
CA ILE A 161 22.47 4.82 -14.41
C ILE A 161 23.32 5.88 -13.71
N TYR A 162 23.97 6.71 -14.53
CA TYR A 162 24.78 7.83 -14.05
C TYR A 162 24.14 9.17 -14.44
N LEU A 163 24.34 10.19 -13.63
CA LEU A 163 23.98 11.57 -13.94
C LEU A 163 25.19 12.46 -13.75
N THR A 164 25.45 13.37 -14.70
CA THR A 164 26.46 14.42 -14.52
C THR A 164 25.94 15.54 -13.64
N TYR A 165 26.86 16.28 -13.02
CA TYR A 165 26.49 17.42 -12.16
C TYR A 165 26.05 18.69 -12.90
N GLY A 166 26.35 18.78 -14.20
CA GLY A 166 26.08 19.98 -14.99
C GLY A 166 24.60 20.27 -15.18
N VAL A 167 24.18 21.50 -14.87
CA VAL A 167 22.84 22.03 -15.16
C VAL A 167 22.91 23.55 -15.32
N SER A 168 22.08 24.12 -16.20
CA SER A 168 22.00 25.58 -16.39
C SER A 168 21.13 26.24 -15.31
N ALA A 169 21.46 27.46 -14.89
CA ALA A 169 20.61 28.16 -13.91
C ALA A 169 19.25 28.55 -14.50
N LEU A 170 19.16 28.74 -15.82
CA LEU A 170 17.86 28.91 -16.50
C LEU A 170 16.93 27.71 -16.29
N THR A 171 17.44 26.49 -16.41
CA THR A 171 16.67 25.27 -16.11
C THR A 171 16.25 25.26 -14.65
N VAL A 172 17.19 25.50 -13.72
CA VAL A 172 16.93 25.49 -12.28
C VAL A 172 15.83 26.49 -11.88
N ARG A 173 15.88 27.71 -12.41
CA ARG A 173 14.85 28.74 -12.19
C ARG A 173 13.50 28.33 -12.76
N ARG A 174 13.46 27.77 -13.97
CA ARG A 174 12.20 27.31 -14.60
C ARG A 174 11.54 26.18 -13.81
N THR A 175 12.33 25.29 -13.21
CA THR A 175 11.83 24.12 -12.50
C THR A 175 11.60 24.35 -11.01
N ALA A 176 11.82 25.57 -10.49
CA ALA A 176 11.78 25.84 -9.05
C ALA A 176 10.46 25.42 -8.37
N GLY A 177 9.32 25.66 -9.02
CA GLY A 177 8.00 25.24 -8.50
C GLY A 177 7.81 23.71 -8.52
N ILE A 178 8.27 23.05 -9.58
CA ILE A 178 8.20 21.59 -9.74
C ILE A 178 9.07 20.91 -8.68
N VAL A 179 10.27 21.43 -8.44
CA VAL A 179 11.19 20.94 -7.41
C VAL A 179 10.60 21.13 -6.02
N ALA A 180 9.91 22.24 -5.75
CA ALA A 180 9.24 22.46 -4.46
C ALA A 180 8.13 21.42 -4.21
N ASN A 181 7.28 21.15 -5.20
CA ASN A 181 6.24 20.12 -5.10
C ASN A 181 6.85 18.72 -4.92
N GLY A 182 7.86 18.39 -5.73
CA GLY A 182 8.57 17.12 -5.64
C GLY A 182 9.22 16.94 -4.28
N LEU A 183 9.84 17.97 -3.72
CA LEU A 183 10.42 17.92 -2.38
C LEU A 183 9.37 17.62 -1.32
N GLN A 184 8.21 18.28 -1.36
CA GLN A 184 7.12 18.02 -0.42
C GLN A 184 6.65 16.55 -0.52
N LYS A 185 6.41 16.04 -1.73
CA LYS A 185 6.02 14.63 -1.94
C LYS A 185 7.08 13.65 -1.42
N LEU A 186 8.36 13.96 -1.63
CA LEU A 186 9.46 13.14 -1.14
C LEU A 186 9.47 13.09 0.40
N GLU A 187 9.32 14.24 1.06
CA GLU A 187 9.26 14.34 2.52
C GLU A 187 8.03 13.63 3.08
N ASP A 188 6.85 13.81 2.47
CA ASP A 188 5.62 13.15 2.88
C ASP A 188 5.74 11.62 2.77
N MET A 189 6.26 11.11 1.64
CA MET A 189 6.48 9.67 1.46
C MET A 189 7.45 9.10 2.50
N LEU A 190 8.51 9.84 2.86
CA LEU A 190 9.58 9.38 3.75
C LEU A 190 9.41 9.82 5.21
N SER A 191 8.28 10.45 5.56
CA SER A 191 7.99 10.96 6.90
C SER A 191 7.90 9.88 7.97
N ASP A 192 7.44 8.68 7.59
CA ASP A 192 7.33 7.51 8.46
C ASP A 192 8.37 6.43 8.09
N THR A 193 8.62 5.52 9.04
CA THR A 193 9.55 4.39 8.87
C THR A 193 8.88 3.14 8.28
N LEU A 194 7.57 3.16 8.05
CA LEU A 194 6.83 2.01 7.53
C LEU A 194 7.22 1.75 6.08
N HIS A 195 7.63 0.51 5.81
CA HIS A 195 8.09 0.09 4.49
C HIS A 195 9.18 0.99 3.90
N GLY A 196 9.99 1.65 4.74
CA GLY A 196 10.96 2.67 4.29
C GLY A 196 11.93 2.17 3.20
N THR A 197 12.39 0.91 3.30
CA THR A 197 13.23 0.28 2.27
C THR A 197 12.50 0.15 0.92
N GLU A 198 11.22 -0.22 0.95
CA GLU A 198 10.39 -0.37 -0.25
C GLU A 198 10.04 0.99 -0.86
N LYS A 199 9.67 1.99 -0.05
CA LYS A 199 9.45 3.35 -0.51
C LYS A 199 10.66 3.91 -1.26
N LYS A 200 11.86 3.77 -0.68
CA LYS A 200 13.12 4.16 -1.34
C LYS A 200 13.35 3.41 -2.64
N ARG A 201 13.06 2.09 -2.68
CA ARG A 201 13.17 1.28 -3.90
C ARG A 201 12.21 1.76 -5.00
N LEU A 202 10.96 2.04 -4.65
CA LEU A 202 9.95 2.54 -5.59
C LEU A 202 10.33 3.91 -6.15
N ILE A 203 10.85 4.81 -5.31
CA ILE A 203 11.38 6.10 -5.77
C ILE A 203 12.53 5.87 -6.76
N ARG A 204 13.54 5.05 -6.42
CA ARG A 204 14.65 4.76 -7.35
C ARG A 204 14.17 4.20 -8.69
N ASN A 205 13.21 3.27 -8.66
CA ASN A 205 12.61 2.70 -9.87
C ASN A 205 11.92 3.77 -10.73
N ALA A 206 11.14 4.66 -10.11
CA ALA A 206 10.46 5.73 -10.82
C ALA A 206 11.46 6.70 -11.47
N LEU A 207 12.51 7.09 -10.74
CA LEU A 207 13.59 7.94 -11.25
C LEU A 207 14.33 7.28 -12.43
N ILE A 208 14.79 6.03 -12.28
CA ILE A 208 15.46 5.28 -13.38
C ILE A 208 14.54 5.15 -14.59
N SER A 209 13.26 4.83 -14.38
CA SER A 209 12.33 4.58 -15.47
C SER A 209 12.17 5.79 -16.40
N SER A 210 12.25 6.99 -15.84
CA SER A 210 12.12 8.25 -16.56
C SER A 210 13.47 8.76 -17.10
N LEU A 211 14.58 8.51 -16.40
CA LEU A 211 15.91 9.00 -16.78
C LEU A 211 16.69 8.08 -17.75
N LYS A 212 16.36 6.80 -17.83
CA LYS A 212 17.13 5.82 -18.63
C LYS A 212 17.15 6.13 -20.12
N SER A 213 16.08 6.73 -20.64
CA SER A 213 15.93 7.14 -22.05
C SER A 213 16.58 8.48 -22.37
N CYS A 214 17.02 9.23 -21.35
CA CYS A 214 17.71 10.50 -21.53
C CYS A 214 19.21 10.31 -21.69
N GLU A 215 19.83 11.17 -22.50
CA GLU A 215 21.29 11.31 -22.57
C GLU A 215 21.86 11.69 -21.20
N GLU A 216 23.02 11.14 -20.83
CA GLU A 216 23.63 11.28 -19.50
C GLU A 216 23.79 12.76 -19.07
N SER A 217 24.19 13.62 -20.01
CA SER A 217 24.37 15.07 -19.84
C SER A 217 23.08 15.81 -19.46
N ASN A 218 21.93 15.31 -19.91
CA ASN A 218 20.61 15.94 -19.73
C ASN A 218 19.80 15.35 -18.58
N ARG A 219 20.26 14.27 -17.94
CA ARG A 219 19.50 13.58 -16.89
C ARG A 219 19.22 14.43 -15.65
N LEU A 220 20.18 15.25 -15.21
CA LEU A 220 19.97 16.12 -14.05
C LEU A 220 18.92 17.20 -14.36
N ALA A 221 19.00 17.83 -15.53
CA ALA A 221 17.99 18.78 -15.99
C ALA A 221 16.59 18.12 -16.09
N HIS A 222 16.54 16.90 -16.63
CA HIS A 222 15.30 16.14 -16.74
C HIS A 222 14.72 15.73 -15.38
N LEU A 223 15.59 15.35 -14.42
CA LEU A 223 15.22 15.05 -13.04
C LEU A 223 14.54 16.25 -12.39
N LEU A 224 15.14 17.43 -12.48
CA LEU A 224 14.56 18.65 -11.90
C LEU A 224 13.25 19.06 -12.59
N SER A 225 13.13 18.79 -13.91
CA SER A 225 11.96 19.17 -14.69
C SER A 225 10.74 18.26 -14.47
N HIS A 226 10.94 17.02 -14.02
CA HIS A 226 9.87 16.02 -13.90
C HIS A 226 9.85 15.33 -12.53
N CYS A 227 10.56 15.83 -11.52
CA CYS A 227 10.63 15.19 -10.21
C CYS A 227 9.26 15.02 -9.55
N ASP A 228 8.36 15.98 -9.75
CA ASP A 228 6.99 15.94 -9.23
C ASP A 228 6.21 14.72 -9.76
N GLU A 229 6.23 14.51 -11.09
CA GLU A 229 5.60 13.37 -11.75
C GLU A 229 6.28 12.03 -11.39
N MET A 230 7.61 12.02 -11.31
CA MET A 230 8.35 10.82 -10.92
C MET A 230 7.99 10.38 -9.50
N LEU A 231 7.86 11.32 -8.56
CA LEU A 231 7.50 11.02 -7.18
C LEU A 231 6.02 10.66 -7.03
N GLU A 232 5.14 11.28 -7.82
CA GLU A 232 3.74 10.84 -7.91
C GLU A 232 3.63 9.40 -8.39
N ASN A 233 4.39 9.02 -9.42
CA ASN A 233 4.45 7.64 -9.88
C ASN A 233 4.99 6.70 -8.79
N ALA A 234 6.00 7.12 -8.02
CA ALA A 234 6.50 6.33 -6.89
C ALA A 234 5.41 6.15 -5.80
N GLN A 235 4.65 7.19 -5.49
CA GLN A 235 3.54 7.16 -4.55
C GLN A 235 2.42 6.22 -5.01
N ASN A 236 1.99 6.33 -6.27
CA ASN A 236 0.98 5.43 -6.85
C ASN A 236 1.41 3.96 -6.81
N ASN A 237 2.69 3.68 -7.10
CA ASN A 237 3.23 2.32 -7.00
C ASN A 237 3.29 1.82 -5.54
N TYR A 238 3.49 2.72 -4.57
CA TYR A 238 3.46 2.36 -3.16
C TYR A 238 2.05 2.01 -2.68
N GLU A 239 1.03 2.75 -3.13
CA GLU A 239 -0.37 2.41 -2.85
C GLU A 239 -0.74 1.03 -3.42
N LEU A 240 -0.29 0.73 -4.64
CA LEU A 240 -0.44 -0.61 -5.23
C LEU A 240 0.27 -1.69 -4.41
N PHE A 241 1.49 -1.42 -3.95
CA PHE A 241 2.23 -2.33 -3.08
C PHE A 241 1.47 -2.63 -1.78
N ILE A 242 0.96 -1.61 -1.10
CA ILE A 242 0.15 -1.81 0.13
C ILE A 242 -1.11 -2.62 -0.17
N SER A 243 -1.80 -2.31 -1.27
CA SER A 243 -3.03 -3.02 -1.65
C SER A 243 -2.77 -4.51 -1.90
N ASN A 244 -1.67 -4.85 -2.57
CA ASN A 244 -1.26 -6.24 -2.80
C ASN A 244 -0.83 -6.94 -1.51
N PHE A 245 -0.12 -6.23 -0.62
CA PHE A 245 0.25 -6.78 0.68
C PHE A 245 -0.98 -7.10 1.55
N SER A 246 -1.97 -6.19 1.58
CA SER A 246 -3.25 -6.44 2.25
C SER A 246 -3.98 -7.63 1.66
N PHE A 247 -4.05 -7.73 0.32
CA PHE A 247 -4.66 -8.86 -0.36
C PHE A 247 -3.99 -10.19 0.02
N ASN A 248 -2.66 -10.27 0.01
CA ASN A 248 -1.94 -11.49 0.39
C ASN A 248 -2.23 -11.91 1.83
N ASN A 249 -2.23 -10.96 2.76
CA ASN A 249 -2.57 -11.23 4.16
C ASN A 249 -4.02 -11.73 4.32
N ASP A 250 -4.96 -11.15 3.57
CA ASP A 250 -6.36 -11.57 3.60
C ASP A 250 -6.57 -12.94 2.92
N LEU A 251 -5.80 -13.24 1.88
CA LEU A 251 -5.75 -14.56 1.23
C LEU A 251 -5.20 -15.64 2.17
N ASP A 252 -4.14 -15.34 2.92
CA ASP A 252 -3.59 -16.26 3.93
C ASP A 252 -4.61 -16.56 5.03
N LYS A 253 -5.29 -15.53 5.56
CA LYS A 253 -6.39 -15.71 6.52
C LYS A 253 -7.54 -16.53 5.94
N LEU A 254 -7.88 -16.31 4.67
CA LEU A 254 -8.93 -17.09 4.02
C LEU A 254 -8.52 -18.56 3.89
N ASN A 255 -7.27 -18.84 3.52
CA ASN A 255 -6.74 -20.22 3.45
C ASN A 255 -6.76 -20.90 4.82
N GLU A 256 -6.40 -20.18 5.89
CA GLU A 256 -6.49 -20.68 7.25
C GLU A 256 -7.94 -21.01 7.65
N GLN A 257 -8.89 -20.12 7.34
CA GLN A 257 -10.30 -20.34 7.60
C GLN A 257 -10.90 -21.47 6.75
N LYS A 258 -10.47 -21.61 5.48
CA LYS A 258 -10.81 -22.76 4.65
C LYS A 258 -10.40 -24.05 5.34
N ARG A 259 -9.18 -24.11 5.88
CA ARG A 259 -8.69 -25.27 6.63
C ARG A 259 -9.57 -25.53 7.86
N GLU A 260 -9.89 -24.49 8.63
CA GLU A 260 -10.75 -24.61 9.81
C GLU A 260 -12.16 -25.11 9.47
N PHE A 261 -12.81 -24.54 8.44
CA PHE A 261 -14.12 -24.98 7.98
C PHE A 261 -14.09 -26.40 7.43
N SER A 262 -13.04 -26.77 6.69
CA SER A 262 -12.86 -28.15 6.20
C SER A 262 -12.74 -29.14 7.36
N VAL A 263 -12.01 -28.79 8.43
CA VAL A 263 -11.93 -29.60 9.65
C VAL A 263 -13.29 -29.73 10.33
N LYS A 264 -14.01 -28.62 10.53
CA LYS A 264 -15.36 -28.63 11.13
C LYS A 264 -16.33 -29.48 10.30
N LEU A 265 -16.32 -29.30 8.99
CA LEU A 265 -17.21 -29.99 8.08
C LEU A 265 -16.90 -31.49 8.00
N ASN A 266 -15.63 -31.86 7.95
CA ASN A 266 -15.21 -33.26 8.04
C ASN A 266 -15.62 -33.89 9.37
N GLY A 267 -15.52 -33.16 10.49
CA GLY A 267 -16.02 -33.62 11.79
C GLY A 267 -17.53 -33.87 11.79
N LEU A 268 -18.32 -32.97 11.19
CA LEU A 268 -19.76 -33.15 11.03
C LEU A 268 -20.10 -34.32 10.10
N LEU A 269 -19.34 -34.49 9.00
CA LEU A 269 -19.49 -35.56 8.03
C LEU A 269 -19.24 -36.93 8.68
N ILE A 270 -18.16 -37.07 9.46
CA ILE A 270 -17.88 -38.28 10.25
C ILE A 270 -19.04 -38.57 11.20
N GLY A 271 -19.59 -37.53 11.85
CA GLY A 271 -20.77 -37.65 12.71
C GLY A 271 -22.04 -38.10 11.97
N ILE A 272 -22.24 -37.72 10.70
CA ILE A 272 -23.35 -38.19 9.86
C ILE A 272 -23.11 -39.63 9.39
N GLN A 273 -21.89 -39.95 8.95
CA GLN A 273 -21.51 -41.29 8.52
C GLN A 273 -21.66 -42.32 9.64
N GLY A 274 -21.27 -41.98 10.87
CA GLY A 274 -21.47 -42.83 12.04
C GLY A 274 -22.96 -43.17 12.25
N LYS A 275 -23.85 -42.18 12.09
CA LYS A 275 -25.30 -42.41 12.20
C LYS A 275 -25.84 -43.24 11.03
N LEU A 276 -25.30 -43.02 9.83
CA LEU A 276 -25.67 -43.78 8.63
C LEU A 276 -25.40 -45.28 8.78
N LEU A 277 -24.33 -45.66 9.49
CA LEU A 277 -24.05 -47.06 9.84
C LEU A 277 -24.88 -47.56 11.03
N ALA A 278 -25.08 -46.71 12.05
CA ALA A 278 -25.80 -47.11 13.27
C ALA A 278 -27.29 -47.39 13.02
N ILE A 279 -27.96 -46.58 12.20
CA ILE A 279 -29.42 -46.66 11.98
C ILE A 279 -29.86 -48.04 11.45
N PRO A 280 -29.29 -48.59 10.35
CA PRO A 280 -29.66 -49.92 9.86
C PRO A 280 -29.39 -51.03 10.88
N VAL A 281 -28.26 -50.97 11.59
CA VAL A 281 -27.90 -51.97 12.61
C VAL A 281 -28.93 -51.97 13.75
N SER A 282 -29.30 -50.79 14.25
CA SER A 282 -30.33 -50.65 15.28
C SER A 282 -31.69 -51.15 14.80
N THR A 283 -32.07 -50.90 13.55
CA THR A 283 -33.32 -51.41 12.98
C THR A 283 -33.34 -52.93 12.88
N ILE A 284 -32.25 -53.55 12.42
CA ILE A 284 -32.13 -55.01 12.37
C ILE A 284 -32.30 -55.59 13.78
N LEU A 285 -31.57 -55.06 14.76
CA LEU A 285 -31.66 -55.49 16.16
C LEU A 285 -33.07 -55.36 16.76
N ALA A 286 -33.76 -54.26 16.47
CA ALA A 286 -35.15 -54.06 16.92
C ALA A 286 -36.10 -55.07 16.27
N THR A 287 -35.94 -55.30 14.96
CA THR A 287 -36.80 -56.23 14.21
C THR A 287 -36.60 -57.68 14.64
N THR A 288 -35.36 -58.09 14.95
CA THR A 288 -35.07 -59.45 15.44
C THR A 288 -35.57 -59.73 16.87
N GLN A 289 -35.86 -58.69 17.65
CA GLN A 289 -36.37 -58.84 19.02
C GLN A 289 -37.90 -58.99 19.08
N LEU A 290 -38.59 -58.83 17.95
CA LEU A 290 -40.03 -59.05 17.86
C LEU A 290 -40.34 -60.55 17.95
N LYS A 291 -41.25 -60.91 18.86
CA LYS A 291 -41.68 -62.29 19.11
C LYS A 291 -42.90 -62.68 18.28
N ASP A 292 -43.00 -63.97 18.00
CA ASP A 292 -44.14 -64.60 17.32
C ASP A 292 -45.35 -64.75 18.25
N ALA A 293 -46.55 -64.81 17.66
CA ALA A 293 -47.81 -64.93 18.40
C ALA A 293 -47.95 -66.23 19.23
N THR A 294 -47.03 -67.18 19.06
CA THR A 294 -46.96 -68.44 19.85
C THR A 294 -46.29 -68.27 21.22
N ASP A 295 -45.71 -67.10 21.50
CA ASP A 295 -44.98 -66.80 22.74
C ASP A 295 -45.93 -66.12 23.76
N ASP A 296 -45.99 -66.58 25.01
CA ASP A 296 -46.91 -66.03 26.04
C ASP A 296 -46.66 -64.54 26.38
N SER A 297 -45.46 -64.04 26.07
CA SER A 297 -45.01 -62.66 26.34
C SER A 297 -44.92 -61.78 25.10
N HIS A 298 -45.46 -62.22 23.96
CA HIS A 298 -45.29 -61.54 22.68
C HIS A 298 -45.85 -60.10 22.67
N LEU A 299 -47.03 -59.88 23.26
CA LEU A 299 -47.68 -58.55 23.27
C LEU A 299 -46.85 -57.50 24.01
N THR A 300 -46.37 -57.81 25.22
CA THR A 300 -45.62 -56.87 26.06
C THR A 300 -44.28 -56.54 25.44
N ILE A 301 -43.55 -57.56 24.96
CA ILE A 301 -42.24 -57.39 24.32
C ILE A 301 -42.36 -56.59 23.02
N ASN A 302 -43.31 -56.94 22.15
CA ASN A 302 -43.49 -56.26 20.86
C ASN A 302 -43.89 -54.79 21.07
N CYS A 303 -44.79 -54.48 22.02
CA CYS A 303 -45.17 -53.10 22.34
C CYS A 303 -43.98 -52.30 22.90
N THR A 304 -43.18 -52.88 23.80
CA THR A 304 -41.98 -52.23 24.32
C THR A 304 -40.98 -51.92 23.21
N VAL A 305 -40.71 -52.88 22.31
CA VAL A 305 -39.81 -52.70 21.17
C VAL A 305 -40.30 -51.59 20.23
N MET A 306 -41.60 -51.54 19.95
CA MET A 306 -42.20 -50.49 19.10
C MET A 306 -42.10 -49.10 19.74
N MET A 307 -42.41 -48.99 21.04
CA MET A 307 -42.26 -47.74 21.80
C MET A 307 -40.80 -47.27 21.83
N SER A 308 -39.85 -48.17 22.05
CA SER A 308 -38.41 -47.86 21.99
C SER A 308 -37.97 -47.42 20.59
N SER A 309 -38.49 -48.05 19.52
CA SER A 309 -38.18 -47.68 18.14
C SER A 309 -38.68 -46.26 17.79
N LEU A 310 -39.90 -45.91 18.20
CA LEU A 310 -40.46 -44.57 18.02
C LEU A 310 -39.68 -43.52 18.81
N PHE A 311 -39.32 -43.83 20.06
CA PHE A 311 -38.48 -42.95 20.87
C PHE A 311 -37.11 -42.72 20.20
N PHE A 312 -36.47 -43.79 19.72
CA PHE A 312 -35.19 -43.71 19.02
C PHE A 312 -35.27 -42.87 17.73
N LEU A 313 -36.36 -43.00 16.96
CA LEU A 313 -36.63 -42.16 15.78
C LEU A 313 -36.66 -40.67 16.15
N THR A 314 -37.34 -40.30 17.24
CA THR A 314 -37.41 -38.87 17.65
C THR A 314 -36.03 -38.31 18.01
N ILE A 315 -35.20 -39.08 18.73
CA ILE A 315 -33.81 -38.69 19.06
C ILE A 315 -32.97 -38.54 17.80
N ILE A 316 -33.04 -39.49 16.87
CA ILE A 316 -32.29 -39.41 15.61
C ILE A 316 -32.68 -38.18 14.82
N VAL A 317 -33.98 -37.93 14.65
CA VAL A 317 -34.48 -36.76 13.91
C VAL A 317 -34.01 -35.46 14.58
N TRP A 318 -34.00 -35.39 15.92
CA TRP A 318 -33.43 -34.26 16.65
C TRP A 318 -31.94 -34.08 16.33
N LEU A 319 -31.14 -35.14 16.48
CA LEU A 319 -29.69 -35.09 16.27
C LEU A 319 -29.31 -34.72 14.84
N ILE A 320 -30.08 -35.17 13.84
CA ILE A 320 -29.87 -34.80 12.44
C ILE A 320 -30.25 -33.34 12.21
N LYS A 321 -31.38 -32.87 12.76
CA LYS A 321 -31.78 -31.45 12.67
C LYS A 321 -30.73 -30.53 13.28
N SER A 322 -30.17 -30.89 14.43
CA SER A 322 -29.09 -30.14 15.08
C SER A 322 -27.87 -29.99 14.15
N GLN A 323 -27.42 -31.08 13.53
CA GLN A 323 -26.30 -31.03 12.57
C GLN A 323 -26.63 -30.21 11.31
N MET A 324 -27.86 -30.29 10.79
CA MET A 324 -28.28 -29.46 9.66
C MET A 324 -28.25 -27.96 9.98
N ILE A 325 -28.63 -27.56 11.20
CA ILE A 325 -28.56 -26.17 11.65
C ILE A 325 -27.10 -25.71 11.68
N ALA A 326 -26.19 -26.52 12.25
CA ALA A 326 -24.76 -26.21 12.27
C ALA A 326 -24.16 -26.04 10.86
N ILE A 327 -24.48 -26.93 9.93
CA ILE A 327 -24.00 -26.83 8.53
C ILE A 327 -24.57 -25.57 7.85
N LYS A 328 -25.84 -25.24 8.09
CA LYS A 328 -26.45 -24.02 7.54
C LYS A 328 -25.79 -22.75 8.08
N ALA A 329 -25.44 -22.71 9.36
CA ALA A 329 -24.71 -21.58 9.95
C ALA A 329 -23.33 -21.40 9.29
N ILE A 330 -22.55 -22.48 9.15
CA ILE A 330 -21.25 -22.46 8.44
C ILE A 330 -21.43 -21.96 6.99
N ARG A 331 -22.45 -22.46 6.29
CA ARG A 331 -22.75 -22.01 4.92
C ARG A 331 -23.05 -20.52 4.85
N GLN A 332 -23.78 -19.97 5.82
CA GLN A 332 -24.08 -18.53 5.87
C GLN A 332 -22.81 -17.70 6.09
N GLU A 333 -21.93 -18.13 7.01
CA GLU A 333 -20.64 -17.45 7.23
C GLU A 333 -19.78 -17.43 5.96
N ILE A 334 -19.72 -18.54 5.22
CA ILE A 334 -18.99 -18.63 3.94
C ILE A 334 -19.55 -17.63 2.92
N VAL A 335 -20.88 -17.57 2.75
CA VAL A 335 -21.54 -16.66 1.79
C VAL A 335 -21.35 -15.20 2.17
N GLN A 336 -21.40 -14.86 3.46
CA GLN A 336 -21.14 -13.49 3.93
C GLN A 336 -19.71 -13.05 3.64
N LYS A 337 -18.72 -13.93 3.89
CA LYS A 337 -17.31 -13.66 3.61
C LYS A 337 -17.03 -13.50 2.12
N GLU A 338 -17.60 -14.37 1.30
CA GLU A 338 -17.51 -14.25 -0.16
C GLU A 338 -18.03 -12.90 -0.65
N LYS A 339 -19.19 -12.44 -0.14
CA LYS A 339 -19.75 -11.13 -0.49
C LYS A 339 -18.82 -9.98 -0.14
N ARG A 340 -18.18 -10.04 1.03
CA ARG A 340 -17.22 -9.02 1.49
C ARG A 340 -15.96 -8.98 0.61
N PHE A 341 -15.35 -10.12 0.34
CA PHE A 341 -14.18 -10.22 -0.55
C PHE A 341 -14.47 -9.72 -1.97
N ARG A 342 -15.67 -9.99 -2.49
CA ARG A 342 -16.11 -9.51 -3.80
C ARG A 342 -16.24 -7.98 -3.87
N GLN A 343 -16.56 -7.33 -2.75
CA GLN A 343 -16.67 -5.87 -2.65
C GLN A 343 -15.30 -5.21 -2.46
N GLU A 344 -14.44 -5.79 -1.62
CA GLU A 344 -13.13 -5.22 -1.29
C GLU A 344 -12.14 -5.39 -2.46
N LEU A 345 -12.15 -6.52 -3.18
CA LEU A 345 -11.09 -6.87 -4.15
C LEU A 345 -11.65 -7.51 -5.44
N PRO A 346 -12.39 -6.76 -6.28
CA PRO A 346 -13.12 -7.32 -7.43
C PRO A 346 -12.24 -7.89 -8.55
N LYS A 347 -11.02 -7.36 -8.74
CA LYS A 347 -10.10 -7.77 -9.83
C LYS A 347 -9.38 -9.09 -9.54
N LEU A 348 -9.22 -9.45 -8.27
CA LEU A 348 -8.50 -10.65 -7.82
C LEU A 348 -9.44 -11.75 -7.30
N PHE A 349 -10.74 -11.46 -7.19
CA PHE A 349 -11.75 -12.41 -6.73
C PHE A 349 -11.82 -13.69 -7.58
N ALA A 350 -11.54 -13.59 -8.88
CA ALA A 350 -11.60 -14.73 -9.80
C ALA A 350 -10.67 -15.89 -9.37
N GLU A 351 -9.52 -15.59 -8.78
CA GLU A 351 -8.56 -16.60 -8.31
C GLU A 351 -9.08 -17.35 -7.08
N VAL A 352 -9.92 -16.70 -6.28
CA VAL A 352 -10.39 -17.18 -4.98
C VAL A 352 -11.82 -17.78 -5.06
N ALA A 353 -12.59 -17.46 -6.10
CA ALA A 353 -13.96 -17.95 -6.28
C ALA A 353 -14.07 -19.49 -6.19
N THR A 354 -13.09 -20.19 -6.77
CA THR A 354 -13.03 -21.66 -6.75
C THR A 354 -12.97 -22.25 -5.34
N ILE A 355 -12.33 -21.54 -4.39
CA ILE A 355 -12.24 -21.95 -2.98
C ILE A 355 -13.61 -21.89 -2.32
N PHE A 356 -14.34 -20.79 -2.53
CA PHE A 356 -15.70 -20.63 -1.98
C PHE A 356 -16.67 -21.64 -2.58
N ASP A 357 -16.57 -21.92 -3.88
CA ASP A 357 -17.42 -22.90 -4.55
C ASP A 357 -17.19 -24.31 -4.04
N SER A 358 -15.93 -24.71 -3.82
CA SER A 358 -15.60 -25.99 -3.18
C SER A 358 -16.24 -26.12 -1.79
N LEU A 359 -16.11 -25.11 -0.93
CA LEU A 359 -16.66 -25.15 0.43
C LEU A 359 -18.20 -25.23 0.43
N LYS A 360 -18.87 -24.50 -0.47
CA LYS A 360 -20.34 -24.58 -0.62
C LYS A 360 -20.77 -25.94 -1.14
N ALA A 361 -20.02 -26.53 -2.08
CA ALA A 361 -20.31 -27.85 -2.61
C ALA A 361 -20.27 -28.91 -1.50
N ASP A 362 -19.26 -28.86 -0.64
CA ASP A 362 -19.13 -29.78 0.50
C ASP A 362 -20.29 -29.62 1.51
N CYS A 363 -20.70 -28.37 1.81
CA CYS A 363 -21.87 -28.11 2.65
C CYS A 363 -23.17 -28.68 2.05
N ASN A 364 -23.36 -28.52 0.74
CA ASN A 364 -24.54 -29.04 0.05
C ASN A 364 -24.56 -30.58 0.04
N LEU A 365 -23.41 -31.22 -0.16
CA LEU A 365 -23.27 -32.67 -0.10
C LEU A 365 -23.67 -33.20 1.28
N ASN A 366 -23.16 -32.58 2.36
CA ASN A 366 -23.51 -32.96 3.73
C ASN A 366 -25.01 -32.76 4.06
N LEU A 367 -25.62 -31.67 3.58
CA LEU A 367 -27.07 -31.45 3.73
C LEU A 367 -27.89 -32.51 3.00
N LYS A 368 -27.49 -32.91 1.78
CA LYS A 368 -28.15 -33.99 1.04
C LYS A 368 -28.04 -35.32 1.78
N MET A 369 -26.86 -35.64 2.33
CA MET A 369 -26.67 -36.84 3.16
C MET A 369 -27.56 -36.84 4.41
N ALA A 370 -27.64 -35.72 5.14
CA ALA A 370 -28.50 -35.57 6.32
C ALA A 370 -29.99 -35.75 5.99
N TRP A 371 -30.44 -35.20 4.85
CA TRP A 371 -31.82 -35.39 4.39
C TRP A 371 -32.09 -36.84 4.00
N SER A 372 -31.18 -37.48 3.25
CA SER A 372 -31.25 -38.90 2.92
C SER A 372 -31.34 -39.78 4.16
N LEU A 373 -30.57 -39.45 5.20
CA LEU A 373 -30.57 -40.18 6.46
C LEU A 373 -31.92 -40.06 7.20
N THR A 374 -32.52 -38.87 7.17
CA THR A 374 -33.84 -38.65 7.77
C THR A 374 -34.88 -39.53 7.07
N VAL A 375 -34.91 -39.54 5.74
CA VAL A 375 -35.82 -40.39 4.95
C VAL A 375 -35.60 -41.87 5.27
N LEU A 376 -34.33 -42.31 5.31
CA LEU A 376 -33.98 -43.69 5.64
C LEU A 376 -34.47 -44.11 7.02
N SER A 377 -34.33 -43.25 8.04
CA SER A 377 -34.83 -43.53 9.40
C SER A 377 -36.34 -43.73 9.42
N PHE A 378 -37.11 -42.89 8.72
CA PHE A 378 -38.57 -43.06 8.63
C PHE A 378 -38.96 -44.36 7.91
N VAL A 379 -38.30 -44.69 6.79
CA VAL A 379 -38.56 -45.93 6.04
C VAL A 379 -38.28 -47.16 6.91
N LEU A 380 -37.15 -47.18 7.62
CA LEU A 380 -36.78 -48.29 8.49
C LEU A 380 -37.74 -48.46 9.67
N THR A 381 -38.16 -47.36 10.31
CA THR A 381 -39.18 -47.43 11.36
C THR A 381 -40.53 -47.90 10.80
N ALA A 382 -40.90 -47.52 9.58
CA ALA A 382 -42.11 -48.02 8.93
C ALA A 382 -42.04 -49.54 8.66
N ILE A 383 -40.88 -50.05 8.27
CA ILE A 383 -40.65 -51.50 8.11
C ILE A 383 -40.82 -52.21 9.46
N THR A 384 -40.20 -51.71 10.52
CA THR A 384 -40.35 -52.30 11.87
C THR A 384 -41.80 -52.24 12.35
N SER A 385 -42.51 -51.15 12.09
CA SER A 385 -43.94 -51.00 12.37
C SER A 385 -44.79 -52.04 11.63
N TYR A 386 -44.49 -52.28 10.34
CA TYR A 386 -45.16 -53.31 9.55
C TYR A 386 -44.93 -54.71 10.12
N VAL A 387 -43.68 -55.06 10.43
CA VAL A 387 -43.36 -56.37 11.04
C VAL A 387 -44.05 -56.54 12.39
N PHE A 388 -44.11 -55.47 13.19
CA PHE A 388 -44.83 -55.44 14.46
C PHE A 388 -46.34 -55.76 14.28
N VAL A 389 -47.00 -55.17 13.28
CA VAL A 389 -48.41 -55.45 12.98
C VAL A 389 -48.62 -56.90 12.54
N VAL A 390 -47.73 -57.44 11.70
CA VAL A 390 -47.81 -58.84 11.23
C VAL A 390 -47.61 -59.84 12.37
N LYS A 391 -46.67 -59.58 13.28
CA LYS A 391 -46.35 -60.47 14.41
C LYS A 391 -47.32 -60.35 15.58
N THR A 392 -48.14 -59.29 15.62
CA THR A 392 -49.05 -59.00 16.74
C THR A 392 -50.50 -58.83 16.24
N PRO A 393 -51.19 -59.93 15.84
CA PRO A 393 -52.48 -59.87 15.16
C PRO A 393 -53.62 -59.25 16.00
N GLU A 394 -53.52 -59.30 17.33
CA GLU A 394 -54.47 -58.65 18.25
C GLU A 394 -54.53 -57.13 18.05
N ILE A 395 -53.39 -56.52 17.67
CA ILE A 395 -53.28 -55.08 17.41
C ILE A 395 -53.81 -54.75 16.02
N ALA A 396 -53.71 -55.67 15.05
CA ALA A 396 -54.30 -55.49 13.73
C ALA A 396 -55.82 -55.36 13.81
N LEU A 397 -56.48 -56.13 14.70
CA LEU A 397 -57.92 -56.01 14.99
C LEU A 397 -58.32 -54.68 15.63
N LEU A 398 -57.42 -54.05 16.39
CA LEU A 398 -57.62 -52.72 16.99
C LEU A 398 -57.41 -51.59 15.97
N LEU A 399 -56.54 -51.80 14.98
CA LEU A 399 -56.17 -50.81 13.96
C LEU A 399 -57.09 -50.80 12.73
N THR A 400 -57.90 -51.83 12.48
CA THR A 400 -58.85 -51.86 11.35
C THR A 400 -59.85 -50.68 11.33
N PRO A 401 -60.56 -50.32 12.43
CA PRO A 401 -61.51 -49.21 12.40
C PRO A 401 -60.90 -47.83 12.03
N PRO A 402 -59.74 -47.39 12.58
CA PRO A 402 -59.14 -46.11 12.19
C PRO A 402 -58.52 -46.12 10.78
N LEU A 403 -58.04 -47.26 10.28
CA LEU A 403 -57.45 -47.36 8.93
C LEU A 403 -58.54 -47.28 7.83
N GLU A 404 -59.70 -47.87 8.07
CA GLU A 404 -60.89 -47.72 7.20
C GLU A 404 -61.41 -46.28 7.20
N TRP A 405 -61.40 -45.61 8.35
CA TRP A 405 -61.77 -44.19 8.44
C TRP A 405 -60.80 -43.28 7.67
N ALA A 406 -59.48 -43.52 7.79
CA ALA A 406 -58.46 -42.74 7.09
C ALA A 406 -58.47 -42.96 5.57
N SER A 407 -58.69 -44.20 5.11
CA SER A 407 -58.85 -44.50 3.68
C SER A 407 -60.17 -43.96 3.10
N GLY A 408 -61.24 -43.93 3.89
CA GLY A 408 -62.48 -43.22 3.58
C GLY A 408 -62.31 -41.71 3.43
N LEU A 409 -61.44 -41.09 4.24
CA LEU A 409 -61.10 -39.67 4.11
C LEU A 409 -60.25 -39.37 2.87
N LEU A 410 -59.31 -40.26 2.53
CA LEU A 410 -58.46 -40.08 1.36
C LEU A 410 -59.25 -40.25 0.05
N THR A 411 -60.17 -41.21 0.00
CA THR A 411 -61.07 -41.43 -1.14
C THR A 411 -62.10 -40.33 -1.30
N SER A 412 -62.63 -39.78 -0.19
CA SER A 412 -63.51 -38.60 -0.25
C SER A 412 -62.76 -37.33 -0.69
N LEU A 413 -61.50 -37.13 -0.27
CA LEU A 413 -60.64 -36.05 -0.79
C LEU A 413 -60.34 -36.20 -2.28
N GLN A 414 -60.09 -37.42 -2.77
CA GLN A 414 -59.92 -37.68 -4.20
C GLN A 414 -61.21 -37.44 -4.99
N MET A 415 -62.37 -37.82 -4.44
CA MET A 415 -63.67 -37.60 -5.08
C MET A 415 -64.08 -36.12 -5.10
N VAL A 416 -63.73 -35.35 -4.07
CA VAL A 416 -63.88 -33.88 -4.03
C VAL A 416 -62.92 -33.21 -5.02
N GLY A 417 -61.68 -33.68 -5.12
CA GLY A 417 -60.71 -33.22 -6.13
C GLY A 417 -61.19 -33.49 -7.57
N ALA A 418 -61.75 -34.68 -7.83
CA ALA A 418 -62.31 -35.04 -9.13
C ALA A 418 -63.57 -34.22 -9.48
N LYS A 419 -64.45 -33.93 -8.50
CA LYS A 419 -65.62 -33.05 -8.70
C LYS A 419 -65.23 -31.61 -9.01
N LEU A 420 -64.21 -31.07 -8.33
CA LEU A 420 -63.67 -29.72 -8.59
C LEU A 420 -63.01 -29.62 -9.97
N LEU A 421 -62.29 -30.65 -10.41
CA LEU A 421 -61.72 -30.70 -11.77
C LEU A 421 -62.79 -30.79 -12.86
N SER A 422 -63.91 -31.47 -12.60
CA SER A 422 -65.04 -31.54 -13.54
C SER A 422 -65.90 -30.27 -13.60
N SER A 423 -65.84 -29.38 -12.59
CA SER A 423 -66.56 -28.10 -12.62
C SER A 423 -65.77 -26.96 -13.28
N PHE A 424 -64.48 -27.17 -13.57
CA PHE A 424 -63.61 -26.18 -14.22
C PHE A 424 -63.54 -26.33 -15.75
N TRP A 425 -64.26 -27.30 -16.34
CA TRP A 425 -64.37 -27.47 -17.78
C TRP A 425 -65.85 -27.65 -18.18
N PRO A 426 -66.56 -26.56 -18.55
CA PRO A 426 -67.82 -26.70 -19.24
C PRO A 426 -67.55 -27.21 -20.66
N ARG A 427 -68.34 -28.20 -21.10
CA ARG A 427 -68.41 -28.63 -22.50
C ARG A 427 -68.78 -27.50 -23.43
#